data_AF-A0A671YCE4-F1
#
_entry.id   AF-A0A671YCE4-F1
#
_cell.length_a   1.000
_cell.length_b   1.000
_cell.length_c   1.000
_cell.angle_alpha   90.00
_cell.angle_beta   90.00
_cell.angle_gamma   90.00
#
_symmetry.space_group_name_H-M   'P 1'
#
loop_
_entity.id
_entity.type
_entity.pdbx_description
1 polymer ?
#
loop_
_entity_poly.entity_id
_entity_poly.type
_entity_poly.pdbx_seq_one_letter_code
_entity_poly.pdbx_strand_id
1 'polypeptide(L)'
;MSRCLPVLLLLALACLARFGSAQPVDSQAELKRVQAGLEELKAERRAMTERLDAAERELKRVKETPKVAFAASLGSNGLVKTTAGNKDLVYRDVLTNVGGAYNAETGVFTAPIRGVYYIRFTANGPTNFPLSAVLYKNNAEIQLIAHEQPSGEGSDTASNGAALLLEAGDHLKMVLWHNTQIWDNSNHHSTFSGFLLLSMVDEPPAEDSEDVQLKTLQESLKQLQNETQSVKQRLESTEQELKVMREVPKVAFSASLGGNGLQKTTSGSKNLIYKDVLTNIGQAYSSETGVFTAPVRGVYYIRFTANGPTNFPLSAVLYKNNAEIQLIAHEQPSGEGSDTASNGAALLLEAGDRLALQLWHNTQIWDNSNHHSTFSGFLLFPM
;
A
#
# COMPACT_ATOMS: atom_id res chain seq x y z
N MET A 1 -102.57 7.61 16.63
CA MET A 1 -102.29 8.93 17.27
C MET A 1 -101.49 8.68 18.55
N SER A 2 -100.18 8.47 18.42
CA SER A 2 -99.13 9.47 18.67
C SER A 2 -99.02 9.93 20.13
N ARG A 3 -98.38 9.10 20.97
CA ARG A 3 -97.72 9.51 22.23
C ARG A 3 -96.55 8.57 22.52
N CYS A 4 -95.45 8.71 21.77
CA CYS A 4 -94.19 8.02 22.07
C CYS A 4 -92.97 8.87 21.68
N LEU A 5 -93.05 10.20 21.89
CA LEU A 5 -91.96 11.13 21.59
C LEU A 5 -91.11 11.63 22.80
N PRO A 6 -91.48 11.50 24.09
CA PRO A 6 -90.63 12.09 25.15
C PRO A 6 -89.53 11.17 25.70
N VAL A 7 -89.57 9.85 25.46
CA VAL A 7 -88.60 8.90 26.06
C VAL A 7 -87.33 8.73 25.22
N LEU A 8 -87.43 8.81 23.89
CA LEU A 8 -86.27 8.71 23.00
C LEU A 8 -85.38 9.97 23.02
N LEU A 9 -85.94 11.14 23.32
CA LEU A 9 -85.14 12.37 23.41
C LEU A 9 -84.26 12.41 24.68
N LEU A 10 -84.73 11.83 25.79
CA LEU A 10 -83.98 11.74 27.04
C LEU A 10 -82.84 10.69 26.98
N LEU A 11 -83.02 9.60 26.24
CA LEU A 11 -81.96 8.62 25.98
C LEU A 11 -80.90 9.13 25.00
N ALA A 12 -81.28 9.93 24.01
CA ALA A 12 -80.33 10.57 23.09
C ALA A 12 -79.46 11.63 23.78
N LEU A 13 -80.01 12.40 24.73
CA LEU A 13 -79.26 13.35 25.56
C LEU A 13 -78.32 12.66 26.56
N ALA A 14 -78.69 11.47 27.07
CA ALA A 14 -77.83 10.68 27.96
C ALA A 14 -76.65 10.01 27.20
N CYS A 15 -76.81 9.68 25.92
CA CYS A 15 -75.72 9.16 25.08
C CYS A 15 -74.75 10.25 24.61
N LEU A 16 -75.23 11.49 24.39
CA LEU A 16 -74.35 12.63 24.08
C LEU A 16 -73.55 13.12 25.31
N ALA A 17 -74.02 12.82 26.53
CA ALA A 17 -73.28 13.10 27.76
C ALA A 17 -72.18 12.06 28.10
N ARG A 18 -72.10 10.93 27.38
CA ARG A 18 -71.11 9.86 27.63
C ARG A 18 -69.98 9.76 26.60
N PHE A 19 -69.99 10.60 25.57
CA PHE A 19 -68.83 10.80 24.68
C PHE A 19 -68.16 12.17 24.87
N GLY A 20 -68.30 12.75 26.06
CA GLY A 20 -67.44 13.82 26.54
C GLY A 20 -66.10 13.27 27.04
N SER A 21 -65.22 12.89 26.12
CA SER A 21 -63.75 12.99 26.28
C SER A 21 -63.04 12.40 25.06
N ALA A 22 -63.25 12.99 23.89
CA ALA A 22 -62.05 13.24 23.11
C ALA A 22 -61.24 14.22 23.98
N GLN A 23 -60.17 13.73 24.63
CA GLN A 23 -59.22 14.63 25.28
C GLN A 23 -58.96 15.74 24.27
N PRO A 24 -59.11 17.03 24.62
CA PRO A 24 -58.66 18.07 23.74
C PRO A 24 -57.19 17.74 23.51
N VAL A 25 -56.86 17.33 22.28
CA VAL A 25 -55.46 17.29 21.86
C VAL A 25 -55.01 18.69 22.17
N ASP A 26 -54.21 18.81 23.22
CA ASP A 26 -53.69 20.08 23.66
C ASP A 26 -52.73 20.49 22.56
N SER A 27 -53.31 21.11 21.55
CA SER A 27 -52.67 21.52 20.32
C SER A 27 -51.55 22.49 20.65
N GLN A 28 -51.62 23.15 21.80
CA GLN A 28 -50.55 23.96 22.37
C GLN A 28 -49.42 23.11 22.96
N ALA A 29 -49.71 22.01 23.66
CA ALA A 29 -48.68 21.08 24.15
C ALA A 29 -48.04 20.27 23.02
N GLU A 30 -48.81 19.84 22.03
CA GLU A 30 -48.30 19.22 20.79
C GLU A 30 -47.45 20.22 20.02
N LEU A 31 -47.90 21.47 19.85
CA LEU A 31 -47.13 22.52 19.21
C LEU A 31 -45.82 22.78 19.95
N LYS A 32 -45.82 22.81 21.28
CA LYS A 32 -44.60 22.96 22.10
C LYS A 32 -43.68 21.77 21.97
N ARG A 33 -44.19 20.54 21.91
CA ARG A 33 -43.39 19.33 21.69
C ARG A 33 -42.77 19.31 20.30
N VAL A 34 -43.54 19.70 19.29
CA VAL A 34 -43.07 19.84 17.91
C VAL A 34 -42.04 20.96 17.80
N GLN A 35 -42.24 22.10 18.47
CA GLN A 35 -41.27 23.19 18.53
C GLN A 35 -39.97 22.76 19.22
N ALA A 36 -40.06 22.07 20.36
CA ALA A 36 -38.89 21.57 21.07
C ALA A 36 -38.11 20.54 20.23
N GLY A 37 -38.81 19.58 19.63
CA GLY A 37 -38.18 18.62 18.71
C GLY A 37 -37.62 19.28 17.45
N LEU A 38 -38.23 20.35 16.96
CA LEU A 38 -37.72 21.13 15.84
C LEU A 38 -36.43 21.88 16.21
N GLU A 39 -36.35 22.48 17.40
CA GLU A 39 -35.13 23.14 17.87
C GLU A 39 -33.99 22.15 18.14
N GLU A 40 -34.31 20.97 18.67
CA GLU A 40 -33.33 19.88 18.82
C GLU A 40 -32.82 19.41 17.46
N LEU A 41 -33.73 19.16 16.51
CA LEU A 41 -33.36 18.77 15.15
C LEU A 41 -32.59 19.88 14.40
N LYS A 42 -32.88 21.16 14.67
CA LYS A 42 -32.11 22.29 14.13
C LYS A 42 -30.71 22.35 14.73
N ALA A 43 -30.56 22.08 16.02
CA ALA A 43 -29.25 22.02 16.68
C ALA A 43 -28.42 20.85 16.15
N GLU A 44 -29.02 19.66 16.00
CA GLU A 44 -28.36 18.50 15.40
C GLU A 44 -27.97 18.75 13.95
N ARG A 45 -28.87 19.36 13.16
CA ARG A 45 -28.57 19.76 11.77
C ARG A 45 -27.44 20.78 11.73
N ARG A 46 -27.44 21.79 12.61
CA ARG A 46 -26.36 22.79 12.68
C ARG A 46 -25.03 22.11 12.99
N ALA A 47 -24.99 21.23 13.97
CA ALA A 47 -23.80 20.46 14.30
C ALA A 47 -23.37 19.52 13.16
N MET A 48 -24.32 18.91 12.44
CA MET A 48 -24.04 18.06 11.29
C MET A 48 -23.56 18.85 10.08
N THR A 49 -24.11 20.03 9.83
CA THR A 49 -23.65 20.97 8.80
C THR A 49 -22.26 21.49 9.13
N GLU A 50 -21.99 21.89 10.37
CA GLU A 50 -20.63 22.28 10.79
C GLU A 50 -19.62 21.14 10.59
N ARG A 51 -20.02 19.89 10.87
CA ARG A 51 -19.19 18.69 10.62
C ARG A 51 -19.06 18.35 9.14
N LEU A 52 -20.10 18.54 8.34
CA LEU A 52 -20.08 18.31 6.90
C LEU A 52 -19.24 19.38 6.22
N ASP A 53 -19.40 20.65 6.56
CA ASP A 53 -18.57 21.76 6.10
C ASP A 53 -17.11 21.55 6.48
N ALA A 54 -16.83 21.03 7.69
CA ALA A 54 -15.49 20.64 8.07
C ALA A 54 -14.97 19.46 7.22
N ALA A 55 -15.78 18.43 6.98
CA ALA A 55 -15.41 17.28 6.17
C ALA A 55 -15.26 17.61 4.68
N GLU A 56 -16.06 18.51 4.14
CA GLU A 56 -16.00 19.00 2.76
C GLU A 56 -14.83 19.95 2.57
N ARG A 57 -14.54 20.81 3.55
CA ARG A 57 -13.29 21.57 3.60
C ARG A 57 -12.09 20.64 3.62
N GLU A 58 -12.12 19.58 4.43
CA GLU A 58 -11.06 18.56 4.48
C GLU A 58 -10.95 17.74 3.18
N LEU A 59 -12.07 17.39 2.54
CA LEU A 59 -12.06 16.63 1.29
C LEU A 59 -11.59 17.50 0.11
N LYS A 60 -12.04 18.75 0.06
CA LYS A 60 -11.55 19.75 -0.89
C LYS A 60 -10.06 20.01 -0.66
N ARG A 61 -9.63 20.15 0.60
CA ARG A 61 -8.22 20.23 1.02
C ARG A 61 -7.43 19.05 0.47
N VAL A 62 -7.84 17.82 0.70
CA VAL A 62 -7.14 16.61 0.21
C VAL A 62 -7.11 16.53 -1.32
N LYS A 63 -8.17 16.96 -2.01
CA LYS A 63 -8.22 16.98 -3.48
C LYS A 63 -7.31 18.06 -4.08
N GLU A 64 -7.20 19.21 -3.43
CA GLU A 64 -6.48 20.38 -3.92
C GLU A 64 -5.05 20.47 -3.40
N THR A 65 -4.64 19.67 -2.39
CA THR A 65 -3.25 19.60 -1.94
C THR A 65 -2.34 19.21 -3.12
N PRO A 66 -1.40 20.07 -3.52
CA PRO A 66 -0.48 19.77 -4.60
C PRO A 66 0.35 18.54 -4.22
N LYS A 67 0.36 17.54 -5.10
CA LYS A 67 1.29 16.41 -5.00
C LYS A 67 2.67 16.90 -5.38
N VAL A 68 3.60 16.86 -4.44
CA VAL A 68 4.98 17.33 -4.65
C VAL A 68 5.94 16.20 -4.33
N ALA A 69 6.68 15.75 -5.34
CA ALA A 69 7.75 14.80 -5.18
C ALA A 69 8.80 15.00 -6.28
N PHE A 70 10.07 15.04 -5.90
CA PHE A 70 11.16 15.06 -6.84
C PHE A 70 12.24 14.05 -6.47
N ALA A 71 12.93 13.54 -7.47
CA ALA A 71 14.14 12.76 -7.33
C ALA A 71 15.02 13.03 -8.54
N ALA A 72 16.28 13.38 -8.29
CA ALA A 72 17.26 13.61 -9.33
C ALA A 72 18.62 13.04 -8.93
N SER A 73 19.41 12.67 -9.92
CA SER A 73 20.81 12.27 -9.78
C SER A 73 21.72 13.35 -10.35
N LEU A 74 22.97 13.40 -9.86
CA LEU A 74 23.97 14.34 -10.36
C LEU A 74 24.26 14.12 -11.86
N GLY A 75 24.00 12.90 -12.35
CA GLY A 75 24.07 12.49 -13.74
C GLY A 75 25.46 12.02 -14.15
N SER A 76 25.74 11.95 -15.46
CA SER A 76 27.02 11.46 -16.01
C SER A 76 28.20 12.45 -15.87
N ASN A 77 28.26 13.20 -14.78
CA ASN A 77 29.30 14.19 -14.53
C ASN A 77 30.63 13.57 -14.03
N GLY A 78 30.66 12.28 -13.72
CA GLY A 78 31.85 11.62 -13.19
C GLY A 78 32.26 12.22 -11.85
N LEU A 79 33.57 12.37 -11.63
CA LEU A 79 34.12 12.93 -10.40
C LEU A 79 34.03 14.46 -10.42
N VAL A 80 33.30 15.03 -9.46
CA VAL A 80 33.29 16.46 -9.17
C VAL A 80 34.09 16.70 -7.90
N LYS A 81 35.18 17.45 -8.01
CA LYS A 81 36.09 17.76 -6.89
C LYS A 81 36.32 19.26 -6.80
N THR A 82 36.37 19.79 -5.58
CA THR A 82 36.78 21.18 -5.29
C THR A 82 38.02 21.17 -4.40
N THR A 83 38.87 22.19 -4.58
CA THR A 83 40.04 22.45 -3.71
C THR A 83 40.04 23.86 -3.13
N ALA A 84 39.14 24.73 -3.61
CA ALA A 84 38.92 26.07 -3.09
C ALA A 84 37.47 26.49 -3.35
N GLY A 85 36.83 27.07 -2.34
CA GLY A 85 35.44 27.51 -2.40
C GLY A 85 34.42 26.37 -2.46
N ASN A 86 33.16 26.70 -2.17
CA ASN A 86 32.05 25.77 -2.31
C ASN A 86 31.51 25.81 -3.75
N LYS A 87 30.91 24.70 -4.20
CA LYS A 87 30.31 24.58 -5.53
C LYS A 87 28.87 24.10 -5.43
N ASP A 88 27.95 24.80 -6.09
CA ASP A 88 26.56 24.34 -6.20
C ASP A 88 26.51 23.02 -7.00
N LEU A 89 25.78 22.03 -6.46
CA LEU A 89 25.55 20.74 -7.10
C LEU A 89 24.21 20.78 -7.83
N VAL A 90 24.26 20.65 -9.15
CA VAL A 90 23.06 20.62 -10.00
C VAL A 90 22.76 19.18 -10.40
N TYR A 91 21.70 18.60 -9.83
CA TYR A 91 21.27 17.24 -10.12
C TYR A 91 20.41 17.24 -11.39
N ARG A 92 21.07 17.12 -12.54
CA ARG A 92 20.46 17.34 -13.86
C ARG A 92 19.61 16.16 -14.34
N ASP A 93 19.88 14.96 -13.84
CA ASP A 93 19.22 13.75 -14.30
C ASP A 93 17.95 13.50 -13.48
N VAL A 94 16.83 14.01 -13.98
CA VAL A 94 15.55 13.99 -13.26
C VAL A 94 14.86 12.64 -13.44
N LEU A 95 14.71 11.91 -12.33
CA LEU A 95 13.98 10.64 -12.28
C LEU A 95 12.48 10.87 -12.09
N THR A 96 12.12 11.83 -11.23
CA THR A 96 10.73 12.21 -10.91
C THR A 96 10.67 13.70 -10.60
N ASN A 97 9.61 14.40 -11.03
CA ASN A 97 9.36 15.80 -10.67
C ASN A 97 7.85 16.13 -10.66
N VAL A 98 7.10 15.40 -9.85
CA VAL A 98 5.65 15.61 -9.67
C VAL A 98 5.42 16.95 -8.97
N GLY A 99 4.57 17.79 -9.57
CA GLY A 99 4.30 19.14 -9.09
C GLY A 99 5.32 20.20 -9.54
N GLY A 100 6.39 19.80 -10.25
CA GLY A 100 7.33 20.74 -10.90
C GLY A 100 8.15 21.61 -9.95
N ALA A 101 8.26 21.22 -8.67
CA ALA A 101 8.91 22.02 -7.63
C ALA A 101 10.45 21.98 -7.70
N TYR A 102 11.04 21.06 -8.48
CA TYR A 102 12.49 20.98 -8.69
C TYR A 102 12.88 21.54 -10.06
N ASN A 103 13.88 22.42 -10.10
CA ASN A 103 14.46 22.96 -11.32
C ASN A 103 15.82 22.29 -11.61
N ALA A 104 15.89 21.50 -12.67
CA ALA A 104 17.09 20.74 -13.06
C ALA A 104 18.17 21.59 -13.75
N GLU A 105 17.84 22.80 -14.20
CA GLU A 105 18.82 23.72 -14.77
C GLU A 105 19.68 24.35 -13.66
N THR A 106 19.05 24.65 -12.52
CA THR A 106 19.66 25.34 -11.37
C THR A 106 20.00 24.41 -10.20
N GLY A 107 19.37 23.25 -10.11
CA GLY A 107 19.57 22.29 -9.02
C GLY A 107 18.74 22.57 -7.78
N VAL A 108 17.76 23.47 -7.88
CA VAL A 108 17.04 24.06 -6.74
C VAL A 108 15.63 23.48 -6.64
N PHE A 109 15.24 23.06 -5.44
CA PHE A 109 13.86 22.78 -5.08
C PHE A 109 13.23 24.04 -4.46
N THR A 110 12.02 24.41 -4.87
CA THR A 110 11.24 25.51 -4.28
C THR A 110 9.94 24.95 -3.69
N ALA A 111 9.73 25.13 -2.38
CA ALA A 111 8.52 24.67 -1.72
C ALA A 111 7.28 25.43 -2.24
N PRO A 112 6.32 24.77 -2.90
CA PRO A 112 5.17 25.46 -3.48
C PRO A 112 4.13 25.90 -2.44
N ILE A 113 4.08 25.21 -1.30
CA ILE A 113 3.19 25.52 -0.18
C ILE A 113 3.94 25.34 1.14
N ARG A 114 3.38 25.88 2.21
CA ARG A 114 3.88 25.60 3.55
C ARG A 114 3.57 24.15 3.93
N GLY A 115 4.54 23.47 4.52
CA GLY A 115 4.36 22.08 4.93
C GLY A 115 5.63 21.40 5.43
N VAL A 116 5.45 20.18 5.92
CA VAL A 116 6.54 19.28 6.27
C VAL A 116 6.94 18.50 5.02
N TYR A 117 8.18 18.67 4.58
CA TYR A 117 8.78 17.97 3.46
C TYR A 117 9.83 16.99 3.97
N TYR A 118 9.76 15.73 3.54
CA TYR A 118 10.87 14.81 3.78
C TYR A 118 11.89 14.97 2.67
N ILE A 119 13.12 15.33 3.03
CA ILE A 119 14.23 15.54 2.11
C ILE A 119 15.33 14.54 2.44
N ARG A 120 15.88 13.88 1.42
CA ARG A 120 16.99 12.94 1.54
C ARG A 120 17.99 13.14 0.41
N PHE A 121 19.26 12.95 0.70
CA PHE A 121 20.29 12.88 -0.32
C PHE A 121 21.32 11.80 0.02
N THR A 122 21.96 11.31 -1.03
CA THR A 122 23.05 10.34 -0.97
C THR A 122 24.20 10.89 -1.79
N ALA A 123 25.40 10.87 -1.24
CA ALA A 123 26.64 11.25 -1.89
C ALA A 123 27.52 10.01 -1.98
N ASN A 124 27.97 9.70 -3.18
CA ASN A 124 28.94 8.63 -3.41
C ASN A 124 30.26 9.24 -3.88
N GLY A 125 31.38 8.64 -3.51
CA GLY A 125 32.69 9.10 -3.98
C GLY A 125 33.80 8.11 -3.69
N PRO A 126 34.95 8.23 -4.38
CA PRO A 126 36.16 7.52 -3.99
C PRO A 126 36.59 7.88 -2.56
N THR A 127 37.21 6.94 -1.85
CA THR A 127 37.62 7.10 -0.44
C THR A 127 39.00 7.75 -0.26
N ASN A 128 39.62 8.23 -1.34
CA ASN A 128 40.95 8.84 -1.33
C ASN A 128 40.95 10.36 -1.07
N PHE A 129 39.78 10.98 -0.86
CA PHE A 129 39.63 12.40 -0.58
C PHE A 129 38.33 12.62 0.22
N PRO A 130 38.22 13.69 1.04
CA PRO A 130 36.98 13.96 1.77
C PRO A 130 35.77 14.06 0.84
N LEU A 131 34.65 13.48 1.27
CA LEU A 131 33.37 13.50 0.54
C LEU A 131 32.41 14.43 1.27
N SER A 132 31.64 15.23 0.53
CA SER A 132 30.52 15.95 1.13
C SER A 132 29.33 16.14 0.20
N ALA A 133 28.14 16.20 0.80
CA ALA A 133 26.99 16.84 0.21
C ALA A 133 26.22 17.58 1.30
N VAL A 134 25.91 18.85 1.05
CA VAL A 134 25.36 19.76 2.07
C VAL A 134 24.10 20.42 1.56
N LEU A 135 23.02 20.26 2.31
CA LEU A 135 21.72 20.86 2.00
C LEU A 135 21.64 22.25 2.61
N TYR A 136 21.46 23.26 1.77
CA TYR A 136 21.21 24.65 2.16
C TYR A 136 19.74 25.00 1.97
N LYS A 137 19.20 25.74 2.94
CA LYS A 137 17.93 26.46 2.84
C LYS A 137 18.20 27.95 2.59
N ASN A 138 17.50 28.51 1.60
CA ASN A 138 17.53 29.93 1.24
C ASN A 138 18.95 30.54 1.11
N ASN A 139 19.90 29.75 0.60
CA ASN A 139 21.31 30.13 0.38
C ASN A 139 22.11 30.56 1.62
N ALA A 140 21.57 30.44 2.84
CA ALA A 140 22.20 30.95 4.06
C ALA A 140 22.31 29.89 5.17
N GLU A 141 21.33 28.99 5.27
CA GLU A 141 21.21 28.09 6.42
C GLU A 141 21.50 26.65 6.02
N ILE A 142 22.48 26.01 6.69
CA ILE A 142 22.76 24.59 6.49
C ILE A 142 21.73 23.78 7.26
N GLN A 143 21.00 22.92 6.58
CA GLN A 143 19.99 22.05 7.18
C GLN A 143 20.58 20.68 7.54
N LEU A 144 21.32 20.08 6.60
CA LEU A 144 21.83 18.71 6.69
C LEU A 144 23.18 18.60 5.99
N ILE A 145 24.03 17.74 6.54
CA ILE A 145 25.37 17.46 6.00
C ILE A 145 25.57 15.96 5.96
N ALA A 146 26.06 15.45 4.84
CA ALA A 146 26.78 14.18 4.80
C ALA A 146 28.25 14.51 4.51
N HIS A 147 29.17 14.07 5.38
CA HIS A 147 30.60 14.34 5.24
C HIS A 147 31.40 13.12 5.70
N GLU A 148 32.29 12.63 4.86
CA GLU A 148 33.16 11.49 5.16
C GLU A 148 34.64 11.86 5.00
N GLN A 149 35.47 11.26 5.83
CA GLN A 149 36.93 11.38 5.75
C GLN A 149 37.51 10.24 4.90
N PRO A 150 38.72 10.41 4.35
CA PRO A 150 39.38 9.34 3.61
C PRO A 150 39.56 8.07 4.46
N SER A 151 39.20 6.90 3.89
CA SER A 151 39.13 5.62 4.61
C SER A 151 39.93 4.48 3.96
N GLY A 152 40.64 4.73 2.84
CA GLY A 152 41.49 3.75 2.18
C GLY A 152 41.32 3.73 0.66
N GLU A 153 41.43 2.55 0.05
CA GLU A 153 41.12 2.34 -1.37
C GLU A 153 39.67 1.83 -1.52
N GLY A 154 38.88 2.46 -2.40
CA GLY A 154 37.50 2.06 -2.66
C GLY A 154 36.59 3.25 -2.95
N SER A 155 35.29 3.04 -2.72
CA SER A 155 34.25 4.06 -2.80
C SER A 155 33.31 3.94 -1.61
N ASP A 156 32.98 5.07 -1.00
CA ASP A 156 32.04 5.15 0.11
C ASP A 156 30.80 5.94 -0.28
N THR A 157 29.73 5.68 0.46
CA THR A 157 28.45 6.36 0.34
C THR A 157 28.07 6.99 1.67
N ALA A 158 27.77 8.29 1.64
CA ALA A 158 27.28 9.05 2.78
C ALA A 158 25.85 9.52 2.48
N SER A 159 24.94 9.42 3.45
CA SER A 159 23.56 9.89 3.24
C SER A 159 23.02 10.59 4.48
N ASN A 160 22.18 11.59 4.27
CA ASN A 160 21.45 12.26 5.34
C ASN A 160 20.05 12.64 4.82
N GLY A 161 19.11 12.81 5.74
CA GLY A 161 17.74 13.18 5.41
C GLY A 161 16.93 13.52 6.66
N ALA A 162 16.00 14.45 6.52
CA ALA A 162 15.13 14.88 7.60
C ALA A 162 13.78 15.37 7.06
N ALA A 163 12.80 15.37 7.95
CA ALA A 163 11.56 16.11 7.74
C ALA A 163 11.80 17.58 8.09
N LEU A 164 11.61 18.48 7.14
CA LEU A 164 11.82 19.93 7.28
C LEU A 164 10.49 20.66 7.16
N LEU A 165 10.21 21.57 8.08
CA LEU A 165 9.14 22.55 7.90
C LEU A 165 9.62 23.66 6.95
N LEU A 166 8.98 23.75 5.79
CA LEU A 166 9.24 24.78 4.80
C LEU A 166 8.02 25.69 4.66
N GLU A 167 8.28 26.98 4.49
CA GLU A 167 7.30 27.97 4.08
C GLU A 167 7.18 28.00 2.56
N ALA A 168 6.03 28.47 2.05
CA ALA A 168 5.86 28.64 0.61
C ALA A 168 6.93 29.61 0.06
N GLY A 169 7.67 29.17 -0.96
CA GLY A 169 8.77 29.92 -1.57
C GLY A 169 10.16 29.64 -0.95
N ASP A 170 10.27 28.81 0.08
CA ASP A 170 11.58 28.37 0.58
C ASP A 170 12.34 27.55 -0.49
N HIS A 171 13.64 27.83 -0.63
CA HIS A 171 14.52 27.18 -1.58
C HIS A 171 15.46 26.20 -0.88
N LEU A 172 15.57 24.99 -1.41
CA LEU A 172 16.56 24.01 -1.01
C LEU A 172 17.54 23.72 -2.15
N LYS A 173 18.83 23.71 -1.84
CA LYS A 173 19.88 23.39 -2.80
C LYS A 173 20.99 22.55 -2.19
N MET A 174 21.64 21.73 -3.02
CA MET A 174 22.79 20.93 -2.62
C MET A 174 24.09 21.64 -2.97
N VAL A 175 25.06 21.58 -2.06
CA VAL A 175 26.36 22.23 -2.19
C VAL A 175 27.46 21.23 -1.86
N LEU A 176 28.48 21.20 -2.71
CA LEU A 176 29.75 20.56 -2.44
C LEU A 176 30.65 21.55 -1.71
N TRP A 177 31.08 21.21 -0.50
CA TRP A 177 31.99 22.07 0.25
C TRP A 177 33.39 22.14 -0.37
N HIS A 178 34.15 23.16 0.01
CA HIS A 178 35.56 23.27 -0.34
C HIS A 178 36.35 22.05 0.16
N ASN A 179 37.38 21.64 -0.58
CA ASN A 179 38.23 20.49 -0.25
C ASN A 179 37.47 19.17 -0.10
N THR A 180 36.39 18.99 -0.86
CA THR A 180 35.67 17.72 -0.92
C THR A 180 35.38 17.29 -2.36
N GLN A 181 34.94 16.05 -2.52
CA GLN A 181 34.52 15.49 -3.79
C GLN A 181 33.16 14.80 -3.69
N ILE A 182 32.55 14.56 -4.83
CA ILE A 182 31.39 13.71 -5.04
C ILE A 182 31.49 13.11 -6.44
N TRP A 183 30.94 11.92 -6.64
CA TRP A 183 30.98 11.23 -7.91
C TRP A 183 29.61 10.68 -8.27
N ASP A 184 29.31 10.68 -9.57
CA ASP A 184 28.14 10.03 -10.11
C ASP A 184 28.37 9.52 -11.54
N ASN A 185 27.53 8.59 -11.98
CA ASN A 185 27.52 8.09 -13.35
C ASN A 185 26.08 7.72 -13.77
N SER A 186 25.92 7.00 -14.88
CA SER A 186 24.63 6.53 -15.39
C SER A 186 23.86 5.58 -14.45
N ASN A 187 24.43 5.16 -13.32
CA ASN A 187 23.77 4.32 -12.32
C ASN A 187 23.20 5.12 -11.13
N HIS A 188 23.29 6.45 -11.15
CA HIS A 188 22.64 7.34 -10.17
C HIS A 188 23.04 7.10 -8.71
N HIS A 189 24.35 7.01 -8.44
CA HIS A 189 24.87 6.78 -7.09
C HIS A 189 24.70 7.98 -6.16
N SER A 190 24.78 9.19 -6.71
CA SER A 190 24.57 10.43 -5.95
C SER A 190 23.19 11.02 -6.27
N THR A 191 22.30 11.01 -5.28
CA THR A 191 20.89 11.39 -5.45
C THR A 191 20.46 12.49 -4.50
N PHE A 192 19.50 13.31 -4.95
CA PHE A 192 18.79 14.30 -4.15
C PHE A 192 17.30 14.14 -4.41
N SER A 193 16.53 13.87 -3.36
CA SER A 193 15.10 13.62 -3.46
C SER A 193 14.33 14.21 -2.29
N GLY A 194 13.05 14.42 -2.53
CA GLY A 194 12.15 14.85 -1.48
C GLY A 194 10.69 14.84 -1.90
N PHE A 195 9.81 14.85 -0.92
CA PHE A 195 8.37 14.89 -1.14
C PHE A 195 7.65 15.60 0.00
N LEU A 196 6.48 16.14 -0.31
CA LEU A 196 5.58 16.70 0.69
C LEU A 196 4.99 15.58 1.55
N LEU A 197 5.26 15.62 2.85
CA LEU A 197 4.72 14.66 3.83
C LEU A 197 3.39 15.17 4.39
N LEU A 198 3.32 16.45 4.77
CA LEU A 198 2.13 17.08 5.35
C LEU A 198 2.02 18.56 4.89
N SER A 199 0.92 18.96 4.26
CA SER A 199 0.63 20.37 3.97
C SER A 199 0.15 21.10 5.24
N MET A 200 0.60 22.34 5.48
CA MET A 200 0.10 23.20 6.55
C MET A 200 -0.48 24.48 5.95
N VAL A 201 -1.74 24.79 6.25
CA VAL A 201 -2.41 26.02 5.81
C VAL A 201 -2.74 26.82 7.06
N ASP A 202 -2.35 28.10 7.08
CA ASP A 202 -2.81 29.05 8.10
C ASP A 202 -4.26 29.46 7.77
N GLU A 203 -5.13 29.33 8.76
CA GLU A 203 -6.58 29.52 8.66
C GLU A 203 -6.95 31.01 8.54
N PRO A 204 -7.68 31.45 7.49
CA PRO A 204 -8.28 32.79 7.46
C PRO A 204 -9.72 32.78 8.02
N PRO A 205 -10.21 33.90 8.59
CA PRO A 205 -11.46 33.96 9.36
C PRO A 205 -12.73 34.02 8.48
N ALA A 206 -13.84 33.53 9.03
CA ALA A 206 -15.16 33.40 8.42
C ALA A 206 -16.05 34.67 8.61
N GLU A 207 -16.96 34.93 7.67
CA GLU A 207 -18.03 35.94 7.79
C GLU A 207 -19.41 35.41 7.34
N ASP A 208 -20.44 35.91 8.05
CA ASP A 208 -21.86 35.50 8.08
C ASP A 208 -22.74 36.05 6.94
N SER A 209 -23.88 35.37 6.65
CA SER A 209 -25.26 35.85 6.92
C SER A 209 -26.36 35.16 6.06
N GLU A 210 -27.54 35.02 6.67
CA GLU A 210 -28.77 34.36 6.18
C GLU A 210 -29.71 35.29 5.38
N ASP A 211 -30.56 34.77 4.48
CA ASP A 211 -32.03 34.66 4.69
C ASP A 211 -32.83 34.09 3.48
N VAL A 212 -34.06 33.61 3.75
CA VAL A 212 -35.20 33.17 2.85
C VAL A 212 -35.59 31.67 2.98
N GLN A 213 -36.36 31.34 4.03
CA GLN A 213 -36.82 29.98 4.38
C GLN A 213 -38.36 29.87 4.39
N LEU A 214 -38.95 29.03 3.53
CA LEU A 214 -40.04 28.10 3.95
C LEU A 214 -40.40 27.07 2.86
N LYS A 215 -40.55 27.47 1.59
CA LYS A 215 -40.78 26.52 0.48
C LYS A 215 -39.51 25.71 0.17
N THR A 216 -38.39 26.41 0.17
CA THR A 216 -37.05 25.85 0.03
C THR A 216 -36.75 24.79 1.11
N LEU A 217 -37.34 24.92 2.31
CA LEU A 217 -37.08 24.02 3.43
C LEU A 217 -37.75 22.64 3.23
N GLN A 218 -38.96 22.60 2.66
CA GLN A 218 -39.67 21.35 2.39
C GLN A 218 -39.04 20.57 1.23
N GLU A 219 -38.59 21.28 0.19
CA GLU A 219 -37.85 20.69 -0.93
C GLU A 219 -36.45 20.22 -0.50
N SER A 220 -35.76 21.01 0.32
CA SER A 220 -34.45 20.64 0.89
C SER A 220 -34.54 19.43 1.81
N LEU A 221 -35.60 19.30 2.62
CA LEU A 221 -35.80 18.10 3.46
C LEU A 221 -35.96 16.83 2.61
N LYS A 222 -36.73 16.92 1.52
CA LYS A 222 -36.94 15.79 0.61
C LYS A 222 -35.65 15.43 -0.15
N GLN A 223 -34.88 16.42 -0.57
CA GLN A 223 -33.60 16.22 -1.22
C GLN A 223 -32.57 15.59 -0.26
N LEU A 224 -32.50 16.10 0.98
CA LEU A 224 -31.61 15.59 2.02
C LEU A 224 -31.92 14.13 2.40
N GLN A 225 -33.20 13.75 2.42
CA GLN A 225 -33.62 12.36 2.60
C GLN A 225 -33.09 11.45 1.48
N ASN A 226 -33.18 11.88 0.23
CA ASN A 226 -32.69 11.10 -0.92
C ASN A 226 -31.15 10.95 -0.90
N GLU A 227 -30.43 12.02 -0.57
CA GLU A 227 -28.97 12.02 -0.48
C GLU A 227 -28.48 11.12 0.66
N THR A 228 -29.13 11.17 1.82
CA THR A 228 -28.84 10.28 2.96
C THR A 228 -29.02 8.81 2.59
N GLN A 229 -30.08 8.50 1.83
CA GLN A 229 -30.33 7.14 1.37
C GLN A 229 -29.26 6.66 0.37
N SER A 230 -28.81 7.53 -0.53
CA SER A 230 -27.74 7.25 -1.49
C SER A 230 -26.38 7.01 -0.81
N VAL A 231 -26.01 7.84 0.18
CA VAL A 231 -24.77 7.68 0.94
C VAL A 231 -24.76 6.36 1.70
N LYS A 232 -25.89 5.99 2.31
CA LYS A 232 -26.02 4.72 3.03
C LYS A 232 -25.74 3.51 2.12
N GLN A 233 -26.28 3.52 0.90
CA GLN A 233 -26.05 2.44 -0.08
C GLN A 233 -24.58 2.33 -0.48
N ARG A 234 -23.89 3.46 -0.68
CA ARG A 234 -22.46 3.48 -1.03
C ARG A 234 -21.56 2.96 0.10
N LEU A 235 -21.92 3.25 1.35
CA LEU A 235 -21.21 2.73 2.52
C LEU A 235 -21.33 1.21 2.60
N GLU A 236 -22.56 0.69 2.50
CA GLU A 236 -22.82 -0.76 2.50
C GLU A 236 -22.05 -1.48 1.37
N SER A 237 -21.98 -0.89 0.17
CA SER A 237 -21.20 -1.43 -0.96
C SER A 237 -19.69 -1.48 -0.64
N THR A 238 -19.15 -0.42 -0.05
CA THR A 238 -17.71 -0.32 0.26
C THR A 238 -17.32 -1.30 1.36
N GLU A 239 -18.15 -1.44 2.39
CA GLU A 239 -17.94 -2.42 3.47
C GLU A 239 -17.96 -3.85 2.94
N GLN A 240 -18.85 -4.14 1.98
CA GLN A 240 -18.92 -5.44 1.34
C GLN A 240 -17.66 -5.74 0.50
N GLU A 241 -17.16 -4.78 -0.28
CA GLU A 241 -15.91 -4.92 -1.03
C GLU A 241 -14.70 -5.13 -0.10
N LEU A 242 -14.63 -4.38 1.00
CA LEU A 242 -13.55 -4.51 1.98
C LEU A 242 -13.57 -5.88 2.67
N LYS A 243 -14.76 -6.41 2.93
CA LYS A 243 -14.93 -7.77 3.45
C LYS A 243 -14.40 -8.81 2.48
N VAL A 244 -14.72 -8.69 1.19
CA VAL A 244 -14.23 -9.59 0.13
C VAL A 244 -12.70 -9.55 0.02
N MET A 245 -12.08 -8.36 0.13
CA MET A 245 -10.60 -8.25 0.10
C MET A 245 -9.91 -8.91 1.30
N ARG A 246 -10.55 -8.93 2.48
CA ARG A 246 -9.99 -9.59 3.67
C ARG A 246 -10.05 -11.12 3.58
N GLU A 247 -10.87 -11.67 2.69
CA GLU A 247 -11.06 -13.11 2.49
C GLU A 247 -10.12 -13.71 1.42
N VAL A 248 -9.22 -12.91 0.81
CA VAL A 248 -8.24 -13.43 -0.16
C VAL A 248 -7.31 -14.46 0.52
N PRO A 249 -7.26 -15.71 0.05
CA PRO A 249 -6.48 -16.76 0.68
C PRO A 249 -4.98 -16.48 0.56
N LYS A 250 -4.28 -16.52 1.69
CA LYS A 250 -2.81 -16.44 1.74
C LYS A 250 -2.25 -17.84 1.58
N VAL A 251 -1.50 -18.08 0.51
CA VAL A 251 -0.94 -19.40 0.20
C VAL A 251 0.54 -19.27 -0.09
N ALA A 252 1.37 -19.93 0.71
CA ALA A 252 2.81 -20.02 0.50
C ALA A 252 3.38 -21.26 1.18
N PHE A 253 4.19 -22.04 0.47
CA PHE A 253 4.90 -23.17 1.04
C PHE A 253 6.37 -23.17 0.63
N SER A 254 7.20 -23.76 1.49
CA SER A 254 8.59 -24.08 1.19
C SER A 254 8.97 -25.31 2.00
N ALA A 255 9.51 -26.31 1.34
CA ALA A 255 9.98 -27.55 1.96
C ALA A 255 11.32 -27.97 1.32
N SER A 256 12.15 -28.62 2.09
CA SER A 256 13.33 -29.33 1.59
C SER A 256 13.08 -30.82 1.55
N LEU A 257 13.87 -31.54 0.75
CA LEU A 257 13.70 -32.99 0.59
C LEU A 257 13.81 -33.68 1.97
N GLY A 258 14.69 -33.16 2.83
CA GLY A 258 14.99 -33.67 4.15
C GLY A 258 15.88 -34.90 4.11
N GLY A 259 16.44 -35.32 5.26
CA GLY A 259 17.38 -36.47 5.32
C GLY A 259 16.88 -37.76 4.63
N ASN A 260 17.67 -38.79 4.27
CA ASN A 260 19.09 -39.12 4.43
C ASN A 260 19.73 -39.34 3.05
N GLY A 261 20.41 -38.32 2.52
CA GLY A 261 21.38 -38.51 1.45
C GLY A 261 20.81 -38.88 0.09
N LEU A 262 21.53 -39.75 -0.63
CA LEU A 262 21.33 -39.94 -2.06
C LEU A 262 20.08 -40.78 -2.37
N GLN A 263 19.18 -40.22 -3.17
CA GLN A 263 18.11 -40.97 -3.84
C GLN A 263 18.47 -41.13 -5.31
N LYS A 264 18.39 -42.36 -5.82
CA LYS A 264 18.78 -42.69 -7.20
C LYS A 264 17.80 -43.69 -7.81
N THR A 265 17.51 -43.52 -9.10
CA THR A 265 16.74 -44.48 -9.90
C THR A 265 17.59 -45.01 -11.05
N THR A 266 17.38 -46.26 -11.43
CA THR A 266 17.98 -46.90 -12.63
C THR A 266 16.92 -47.33 -13.65
N SER A 267 15.64 -47.23 -13.30
CA SER A 267 14.49 -47.47 -14.17
C SER A 267 13.24 -46.83 -13.56
N GLY A 268 12.34 -46.31 -14.41
CA GLY A 268 11.11 -45.66 -13.96
C GLY A 268 11.32 -44.34 -13.20
N SER A 269 10.22 -43.66 -12.89
CA SER A 269 10.25 -42.40 -12.11
C SER A 269 9.84 -42.66 -10.67
N LYS A 270 10.31 -41.81 -9.74
CA LYS A 270 9.97 -41.88 -8.32
C LYS A 270 9.42 -40.52 -7.84
N ASN A 271 8.30 -40.53 -7.12
CA ASN A 271 7.78 -39.32 -6.49
C ASN A 271 8.74 -38.83 -5.38
N LEU A 272 9.06 -37.55 -5.38
CA LEU A 272 9.90 -36.90 -4.38
C LEU A 272 9.01 -36.26 -3.30
N ILE A 273 9.18 -36.73 -2.07
CA ILE A 273 8.42 -36.24 -0.92
C ILE A 273 9.34 -35.31 -0.13
N TYR A 274 9.09 -34.00 -0.20
CA TYR A 274 9.86 -32.99 0.53
C TYR A 274 9.33 -32.88 1.96
N LYS A 275 9.99 -33.58 2.89
CA LYS A 275 9.46 -33.83 4.24
C LYS A 275 9.69 -32.67 5.21
N ASP A 276 10.81 -31.96 5.05
CA ASP A 276 11.24 -30.93 5.99
C ASP A 276 10.62 -29.59 5.61
N VAL A 277 9.45 -29.30 6.18
CA VAL A 277 8.65 -28.10 5.90
C VAL A 277 9.21 -26.88 6.63
N LEU A 278 9.58 -25.85 5.87
CA LEU A 278 10.04 -24.55 6.38
C LEU A 278 8.88 -23.55 6.53
N THR A 279 7.91 -23.60 5.60
CA THR A 279 6.72 -22.73 5.59
C THR A 279 5.57 -23.45 4.92
N ASN A 280 4.33 -23.26 5.40
CA ASN A 280 3.12 -23.84 4.79
C ASN A 280 1.86 -22.99 5.07
N ILE A 281 1.92 -21.69 4.81
CA ILE A 281 0.77 -20.80 4.98
C ILE A 281 -0.36 -21.23 4.04
N GLY A 282 -1.56 -21.39 4.59
CA GLY A 282 -2.73 -21.91 3.87
C GLY A 282 -2.79 -23.44 3.78
N GLN A 283 -1.78 -24.16 4.31
CA GLN A 283 -1.74 -25.62 4.42
C GLN A 283 -2.00 -26.37 3.09
N ALA A 284 -1.60 -25.76 1.97
CA ALA A 284 -1.82 -26.27 0.62
C ALA A 284 -0.78 -27.31 0.18
N TYR A 285 0.31 -27.46 0.92
CA TYR A 285 1.33 -28.48 0.71
C TYR A 285 1.23 -29.61 1.74
N SER A 286 1.36 -30.87 1.29
CA SER A 286 1.36 -32.06 2.14
C SER A 286 2.75 -32.70 2.16
N SER A 287 3.42 -32.66 3.31
CA SER A 287 4.73 -33.30 3.53
C SER A 287 4.66 -34.83 3.63
N GLU A 288 3.46 -35.40 3.79
CA GLU A 288 3.25 -36.85 3.72
C GLU A 288 3.30 -37.36 2.27
N THR A 289 2.86 -36.54 1.31
CA THR A 289 2.70 -36.95 -0.10
C THR A 289 3.67 -36.26 -1.06
N GLY A 290 4.27 -35.14 -0.67
CA GLY A 290 5.11 -34.32 -1.55
C GLY A 290 4.32 -33.41 -2.49
N VAL A 291 3.02 -33.23 -2.25
CA VAL A 291 2.09 -32.62 -3.21
C VAL A 291 1.60 -31.26 -2.71
N PHE A 292 1.70 -30.26 -3.58
CA PHE A 292 0.98 -28.99 -3.45
C PHE A 292 -0.36 -29.09 -4.19
N THR A 293 -1.45 -28.63 -3.57
CA THR A 293 -2.78 -28.57 -4.20
C THR A 293 -3.27 -27.13 -4.19
N ALA A 294 -3.54 -26.56 -5.36
CA ALA A 294 -4.01 -25.18 -5.48
C ALA A 294 -5.39 -25.02 -4.81
N PRO A 295 -5.54 -24.23 -3.73
CA PRO A 295 -6.82 -24.11 -3.03
C PRO A 295 -7.83 -23.24 -3.78
N VAL A 296 -7.33 -22.31 -4.60
CA VAL A 296 -8.13 -21.43 -5.46
C VAL A 296 -7.51 -21.29 -6.83
N ARG A 297 -8.32 -20.91 -7.81
CA ARG A 297 -7.84 -20.51 -9.12
C ARG A 297 -6.98 -19.24 -9.01
N GLY A 298 -5.82 -19.23 -9.63
CA GLY A 298 -4.91 -18.09 -9.55
C GLY A 298 -3.56 -18.33 -10.20
N VAL A 299 -2.73 -17.29 -10.19
CA VAL A 299 -1.35 -17.37 -10.68
C VAL A 299 -0.43 -17.67 -9.50
N TYR A 300 0.31 -18.77 -9.58
CA TYR A 300 1.24 -19.22 -8.55
C TYR A 300 2.67 -19.17 -9.08
N TYR A 301 3.61 -18.64 -8.30
CA TYR A 301 5.03 -18.79 -8.61
C TYR A 301 5.56 -20.05 -7.94
N ILE A 302 6.12 -20.96 -8.74
CA ILE A 302 6.67 -22.25 -8.28
C ILE A 302 8.16 -22.30 -8.62
N ARG A 303 8.99 -22.72 -7.67
CA ARG A 303 10.43 -22.90 -7.86
C ARG A 303 10.93 -24.14 -7.13
N PHE A 304 11.91 -24.82 -7.73
CA PHE A 304 12.61 -25.92 -7.08
C PHE A 304 14.08 -25.96 -7.46
N THR A 305 14.86 -26.56 -6.57
CA THR A 305 16.30 -26.80 -6.72
C THR A 305 16.57 -28.26 -6.38
N ALA A 306 17.31 -28.95 -7.24
CA ALA A 306 17.86 -30.27 -6.99
C ALA A 306 19.37 -30.15 -6.78
N ASN A 307 19.90 -30.83 -5.77
CA ASN A 307 21.34 -30.96 -5.55
C ASN A 307 21.74 -32.43 -5.65
N GLY A 308 22.96 -32.73 -6.12
CA GLY A 308 23.47 -34.09 -6.08
C GLY A 308 24.94 -34.21 -6.48
N PRO A 309 25.58 -35.35 -6.17
CA PRO A 309 26.92 -35.64 -6.67
C PRO A 309 26.97 -35.62 -8.21
N THR A 310 28.12 -35.27 -8.77
CA THR A 310 28.34 -35.11 -10.22
C THR A 310 28.71 -36.41 -10.95
N ASN A 311 28.61 -37.56 -10.28
CA ASN A 311 29.00 -38.87 -10.82
C ASN A 311 27.86 -39.62 -11.54
N PHE A 312 26.66 -39.03 -11.60
CA PHE A 312 25.49 -39.60 -12.26
C PHE A 312 24.52 -38.46 -12.65
N PRO A 313 23.66 -38.62 -13.67
CA PRO A 313 22.70 -37.58 -14.04
C PRO A 313 21.81 -37.16 -12.87
N LEU A 314 21.54 -35.86 -12.75
CA LEU A 314 20.71 -35.26 -11.71
C LEU A 314 19.37 -34.83 -12.31
N SER A 315 18.25 -35.04 -11.61
CA SER A 315 16.98 -34.44 -12.03
C SER A 315 16.00 -34.11 -10.92
N ALA A 316 15.14 -33.14 -11.21
CA ALA A 316 13.85 -32.95 -10.56
C ALA A 316 12.85 -32.43 -11.59
N VAL A 317 11.67 -33.05 -11.67
CA VAL A 317 10.69 -32.77 -12.73
C VAL A 317 9.34 -32.48 -12.11
N LEU A 318 8.80 -31.30 -12.39
CA LEU A 318 7.52 -30.84 -11.87
C LEU A 318 6.39 -31.35 -12.75
N TYR A 319 5.51 -32.15 -12.16
CA TYR A 319 4.30 -32.63 -12.79
C TYR A 319 3.08 -31.89 -12.27
N LYS A 320 2.17 -31.53 -13.18
CA LYS A 320 0.80 -31.14 -12.92
C LYS A 320 -0.13 -32.33 -13.09
N ASN A 321 -0.97 -32.57 -12.10
CA ASN A 321 -2.01 -33.61 -12.08
C ASN A 321 -1.47 -35.00 -12.44
N ASN A 322 -0.23 -35.31 -12.03
CA ASN A 322 0.49 -36.57 -12.28
C ASN A 322 0.68 -36.96 -13.75
N ALA A 323 0.43 -36.06 -14.71
CA ALA A 323 0.46 -36.40 -16.13
C ALA A 323 1.29 -35.40 -16.96
N GLU A 324 1.14 -34.11 -16.69
CA GLU A 324 1.71 -33.06 -17.53
C GLU A 324 3.01 -32.52 -16.92
N ILE A 325 4.11 -32.58 -17.67
CA ILE A 325 5.37 -31.98 -17.24
C ILE A 325 5.29 -30.46 -17.42
N GLN A 326 5.51 -29.72 -16.35
CA GLN A 326 5.54 -28.25 -16.38
C GLN A 326 6.97 -27.73 -16.51
N LEU A 327 7.89 -28.26 -15.71
CA LEU A 327 9.26 -27.78 -15.60
C LEU A 327 10.21 -28.94 -15.32
N ILE A 328 11.45 -28.82 -15.80
CA ILE A 328 12.50 -29.83 -15.63
C ILE A 328 13.78 -29.12 -15.18
N ALA A 329 14.43 -29.64 -14.16
CA ALA A 329 15.84 -29.39 -13.89
C ALA A 329 16.58 -30.71 -14.13
N HIS A 330 17.60 -30.70 -14.99
CA HIS A 330 18.37 -31.89 -15.35
C HIS A 330 19.82 -31.51 -15.62
N GLU A 331 20.77 -32.25 -15.04
CA GLU A 331 22.21 -32.06 -15.26
C GLU A 331 22.89 -33.38 -15.61
N GLN A 332 23.95 -33.29 -16.42
CA GLN A 332 24.79 -34.43 -16.79
C GLN A 332 26.01 -34.54 -15.85
N PRO A 333 26.64 -35.73 -15.74
CA PRO A 333 27.87 -35.88 -14.98
C PRO A 333 28.97 -34.91 -15.44
N SER A 334 29.61 -34.21 -14.50
CA SER A 334 30.53 -33.09 -14.78
C SER A 334 31.91 -33.24 -14.11
N GLY A 335 32.21 -34.36 -13.46
CA GLY A 335 33.50 -34.63 -12.82
C GLY A 335 33.35 -35.04 -11.35
N GLU A 336 34.30 -34.64 -10.50
CA GLU A 336 34.23 -34.86 -9.05
C GLU A 336 33.63 -33.64 -8.34
N GLY A 337 32.60 -33.84 -7.51
CA GLY A 337 31.94 -32.76 -6.78
C GLY A 337 30.45 -32.98 -6.54
N SER A 338 29.74 -31.87 -6.34
CA SER A 338 28.28 -31.78 -6.22
C SER A 338 27.80 -30.58 -7.02
N ASP A 339 26.73 -30.76 -7.78
CA ASP A 339 26.10 -29.72 -8.59
C ASP A 339 24.66 -29.49 -8.17
N THR A 340 24.13 -28.33 -8.58
CA THR A 340 22.73 -27.96 -8.39
C THR A 340 22.07 -27.64 -9.71
N ALA A 341 20.80 -28.05 -9.86
CA ALA A 341 19.96 -27.74 -11.00
C ALA A 341 18.66 -27.10 -10.49
N SER A 342 18.24 -25.97 -11.04
CA SER A 342 17.05 -25.24 -10.59
C SER A 342 16.14 -24.86 -11.75
N ASN A 343 14.82 -24.84 -11.52
CA ASN A 343 13.86 -24.28 -12.46
C ASN A 343 12.66 -23.66 -11.71
N GLY A 344 11.93 -22.75 -12.35
CA GLY A 344 10.76 -22.10 -11.76
C GLY A 344 9.98 -21.26 -12.77
N ALA A 345 8.66 -21.14 -12.57
CA ALA A 345 7.78 -20.37 -13.43
C ALA A 345 6.55 -19.87 -12.66
N ALA A 346 5.90 -18.84 -13.22
CA ALA A 346 4.53 -18.48 -12.85
C ALA A 346 3.56 -19.37 -13.64
N LEU A 347 2.70 -20.09 -12.93
CA LEU A 347 1.73 -21.04 -13.48
C LEU A 347 0.31 -20.59 -13.14
N LEU A 348 -0.57 -20.54 -14.14
CA LEU A 348 -2.01 -20.44 -13.91
C LEU A 348 -2.54 -21.82 -13.50
N LEU A 349 -3.07 -21.92 -12.28
CA LEU A 349 -3.64 -23.15 -11.73
C LEU A 349 -5.12 -22.96 -11.46
N GLU A 350 -5.88 -24.01 -11.74
CA GLU A 350 -7.28 -24.14 -11.33
C GLU A 350 -7.35 -24.67 -9.90
N ALA A 351 -8.45 -24.39 -9.20
CA ALA A 351 -8.67 -24.95 -7.86
C ALA A 351 -8.68 -26.48 -7.93
N GLY A 352 -7.88 -27.13 -7.09
CA GLY A 352 -7.69 -28.57 -7.05
C GLY A 352 -6.56 -29.10 -7.93
N ASP A 353 -5.91 -28.27 -8.76
CA ASP A 353 -4.71 -28.68 -9.50
C ASP A 353 -3.59 -29.09 -8.53
N ARG A 354 -2.93 -30.21 -8.83
CA ARG A 354 -1.90 -30.83 -7.98
C ARG A 354 -0.54 -30.73 -8.62
N LEU A 355 0.45 -30.22 -7.89
CA LEU A 355 1.84 -30.16 -8.31
C LEU A 355 2.71 -31.08 -7.45
N ALA A 356 3.54 -31.90 -8.09
CA ALA A 356 4.46 -32.82 -7.42
C ALA A 356 5.78 -32.91 -8.19
N LEU A 357 6.89 -33.09 -7.48
CA LEU A 357 8.19 -33.33 -8.09
C LEU A 357 8.45 -34.83 -8.20
N GLN A 358 8.99 -35.26 -9.34
CA GLN A 358 9.44 -36.62 -9.55
C GLN A 358 10.92 -36.63 -9.94
N LEU A 359 11.62 -37.66 -9.48
CA LEU A 359 12.94 -38.05 -9.94
C LEU A 359 12.75 -38.94 -11.17
N TRP A 360 13.30 -38.53 -12.31
CA TRP A 360 13.21 -39.32 -13.55
C TRP A 360 14.08 -40.57 -13.50
N HIS A 361 13.82 -41.50 -14.43
CA HIS A 361 14.64 -42.69 -14.65
C HIS A 361 16.10 -42.33 -14.90
N ASN A 362 17.03 -43.18 -14.44
CA ASN A 362 18.47 -42.99 -14.61
C ASN A 362 18.98 -41.65 -14.09
N THR A 363 18.40 -41.13 -13.01
CA THR A 363 18.88 -39.90 -12.36
C THR A 363 18.98 -40.04 -10.85
N GLN A 364 19.64 -39.09 -10.20
CA GLN A 364 19.78 -38.99 -8.75
C GLN A 364 19.44 -37.60 -8.22
N ILE A 365 19.22 -37.50 -6.91
CA ILE A 365 19.07 -36.27 -6.14
C ILE A 365 19.54 -36.55 -4.71
N TRP A 366 20.04 -35.55 -4.01
CA TRP A 366 20.58 -35.67 -2.67
C TRP A 366 20.14 -34.50 -1.80
N ASP A 367 19.97 -34.78 -0.51
CA ASP A 367 19.77 -33.74 0.49
C ASP A 367 20.29 -34.18 1.87
N ASN A 368 20.48 -33.22 2.76
CA ASN A 368 20.86 -33.44 4.15
C ASN A 368 20.24 -32.34 5.05
N SER A 369 20.72 -32.22 6.30
CA SER A 369 20.27 -31.21 7.25
C SER A 369 20.51 -29.74 6.83
N ASN A 370 21.20 -29.48 5.72
CA ASN A 370 21.44 -28.14 5.20
C ASN A 370 20.44 -27.72 4.11
N HIS A 371 19.45 -28.56 3.77
CA HIS A 371 18.31 -28.19 2.92
C HIS A 371 18.71 -27.74 1.50
N HIS A 372 19.58 -28.51 0.83
CA HIS A 372 20.09 -28.17 -0.50
C HIS A 372 19.05 -28.36 -1.60
N SER A 373 18.23 -29.41 -1.50
CA SER A 373 17.17 -29.69 -2.47
C SER A 373 15.84 -29.13 -1.95
N THR A 374 15.26 -28.14 -2.64
CA THR A 374 14.10 -27.38 -2.16
C THR A 374 12.96 -27.35 -3.17
N PHE A 375 11.73 -27.24 -2.65
CA PHE A 375 10.50 -27.04 -3.40
C PHE A 375 9.65 -25.97 -2.71
N SER A 376 9.38 -24.88 -3.42
CA SER A 376 8.68 -23.73 -2.87
C SER A 376 7.65 -23.18 -3.85
N GLY A 377 6.61 -22.54 -3.33
CA GLY A 377 5.66 -21.82 -4.15
C GLY A 377 4.70 -20.94 -3.37
N PHE A 378 4.13 -19.93 -4.02
CA PHE A 378 3.18 -19.00 -3.41
C PHE A 378 2.19 -18.43 -4.43
N LEU A 379 1.00 -18.05 -3.95
CA LEU A 379 -0.03 -17.36 -4.74
C LEU A 379 0.38 -15.91 -4.96
N LEU A 380 0.44 -15.47 -6.22
CA LEU A 380 0.63 -14.06 -6.58
C LEU A 380 -0.68 -13.30 -6.46
N PHE A 381 -1.74 -13.81 -7.10
CA PHE A 381 -3.09 -13.27 -7.03
C PHE A 381 -4.13 -14.32 -7.48
N PRO A 382 -5.31 -14.37 -6.82
CA PRO A 382 -6.45 -15.17 -7.29
C PRO A 382 -7.04 -14.60 -8.58
N MET A 383 -7.77 -15.42 -9.34
CA MET A 383 -8.30 -15.07 -10.68
C MET A 383 -9.76 -15.41 -10.89
#